data_AF-A0A9D5RCT2-F1
#
_entry.id   AF-A0A9D5RCT2-F1
#
_cell.length_a   1.000
_cell.length_b   1.000
_cell.length_c   1.000
_cell.angle_alpha   90.00
_cell.angle_beta   90.00
_cell.angle_gamma   90.00
#
_symmetry.space_group_name_H-M   'P 1'
#
loop_
_entity.id
_entity.type
_entity.pdbx_description
1 polymer ?
#
loop_
_entity_poly.entity_id
_entity_poly.type
_entity_poly.pdbx_seq_one_letter_code
_entity_poly.pdbx_strand_id
1 'polypeptide(L)'
;MQFFTDFFHQKVPRAGREIPGYFQRALLCCNGLLIVYFLVCFLFYPLVNNGVWEWLPLAFIGGSAAGMWLAKHRGLRLNLLLFTALSFGWVAWNVYAFGWSSGTQHFLTLMLVFIFFDIYESPPVKLVCFLVILGFRVWLFSWSQSRTALYSMTVSANTVYQTVNTVGFFLMLACVCLIFSTSIQDTERQLRLRNQTLYKKAETDPLTGLPNRRAMIEMIDQYRQTNPESPFSIAIADLDFFKKVNDTYGHNCGDYTLVKLTELFVQHANGHYHVCRWGGEEFCFFIPGRNLDEAGVIMNDLCFAVERMRLSFEENEFSITVTIGVEENDFSSPLDELLNAADKKLYLGKEQGRNRVVV
;
A
#
# COMPACT_ATOMS: atom_id res chain seq x y z
N MET A 1 8.41 -25.17 -0.23
CA MET A 1 9.84 -24.83 -0.05
C MET A 1 10.09 -23.35 -0.36
N GLN A 2 9.64 -22.84 -1.50
CA GLN A 2 9.76 -21.43 -1.93
C GLN A 2 9.21 -20.40 -0.93
N PHE A 3 8.04 -20.65 -0.32
CA PHE A 3 7.50 -19.79 0.75
C PHE A 3 8.46 -19.58 1.93
N PHE A 4 9.17 -20.63 2.36
CA PHE A 4 10.12 -20.51 3.47
C PHE A 4 11.36 -19.72 3.03
N THR A 5 11.83 -19.94 1.81
CA THR A 5 12.96 -19.19 1.23
C THR A 5 12.63 -17.70 1.15
N ASP A 6 11.42 -17.35 0.67
CA ASP A 6 10.95 -15.96 0.59
C ASP A 6 10.74 -15.32 1.97
N PHE A 7 10.22 -16.10 2.94
CA PHE A 7 10.08 -15.67 4.33
C PHE A 7 11.44 -15.34 4.95
N PHE A 8 12.46 -16.16 4.75
CA PHE A 8 13.80 -15.91 5.30
C PHE A 8 14.55 -14.77 4.58
N HIS A 9 14.21 -14.46 3.33
CA HIS A 9 14.81 -13.37 2.56
C HIS A 9 14.05 -12.04 2.64
N GLN A 10 12.99 -11.96 3.45
CA GLN A 10 12.22 -10.73 3.60
C GLN A 10 13.11 -9.61 4.15
N LYS A 11 13.32 -8.55 3.33
CA LYS A 11 14.12 -7.39 3.72
C LYS A 11 13.40 -6.62 4.82
N VAL A 12 13.98 -6.61 6.01
CA VAL A 12 13.53 -5.73 7.11
C VAL A 12 13.78 -4.28 6.70
N PRO A 13 12.80 -3.38 6.80
CA PRO A 13 12.99 -1.98 6.47
C PRO A 13 14.08 -1.36 7.36
N ARG A 14 15.17 -0.89 6.75
CA ARG A 14 16.18 -0.05 7.42
C ARG A 14 15.70 1.41 7.40
N ALA A 15 14.82 1.79 8.31
CA ALA A 15 14.42 3.19 8.48
C ALA A 15 14.39 3.57 9.96
N GLY A 16 14.80 4.80 10.26
CA GLY A 16 15.15 5.31 11.59
C GLY A 16 14.11 5.03 12.69
N ARG A 17 14.56 4.26 13.69
CA ARG A 17 14.21 4.20 15.13
C ARG A 17 12.87 4.73 15.69
N GLU A 18 11.78 4.74 14.95
CA GLU A 18 10.44 4.95 15.53
C GLU A 18 9.57 3.73 15.27
N ILE A 19 9.28 3.00 16.36
CA ILE A 19 8.40 1.82 16.35
C ILE A 19 6.98 2.28 16.00
N PRO A 20 6.18 1.54 15.19
CA PRO A 20 4.92 2.07 14.72
C PRO A 20 4.02 2.36 15.91
N GLY A 21 3.32 3.49 15.86
CA GLY A 21 2.44 3.91 16.95
C GLY A 21 1.38 2.86 17.31
N TYR A 22 1.02 1.94 16.41
CA TYR A 22 0.13 0.82 16.73
C TYR A 22 0.77 -0.21 17.68
N PHE A 23 2.06 -0.52 17.53
CA PHE A 23 2.74 -1.51 18.37
C PHE A 23 2.95 -0.96 19.77
N GLN A 24 3.28 0.34 19.88
CA GLN A 24 3.30 1.05 21.16
C GLN A 24 1.91 1.09 21.82
N ARG A 25 0.85 1.40 21.07
CA ARG A 25 -0.54 1.38 21.59
C ARG A 25 -0.95 0.00 22.09
N ALA A 26 -0.64 -1.07 21.34
CA ALA A 26 -0.92 -2.44 21.74
C ALA A 26 -0.18 -2.83 23.03
N LEU A 27 1.10 -2.49 23.13
CA LEU A 27 1.91 -2.79 24.32
C LEU A 27 1.44 -2.00 25.54
N LEU A 28 1.00 -0.74 25.37
CA LEU A 28 0.40 0.05 26.44
C LEU A 28 -0.98 -0.49 26.85
N CYS A 29 -1.86 -0.88 25.91
CA CYS A 29 -3.14 -1.57 26.22
C CYS A 29 -2.87 -2.79 27.10
N CYS A 30 -1.91 -3.63 26.70
CA CYS A 30 -1.59 -4.85 27.44
C CYS A 30 -1.02 -4.58 28.83
N ASN A 31 -0.12 -3.60 28.99
CA ASN A 31 0.35 -3.24 30.33
C ASN A 31 -0.79 -2.74 31.23
N GLY A 32 -1.73 -1.95 30.69
CA GLY A 32 -2.92 -1.51 31.43
C GLY A 32 -3.83 -2.68 31.81
N LEU A 33 -4.10 -3.59 30.88
CA LEU A 33 -4.89 -4.79 31.14
C LEU A 33 -4.20 -5.72 32.15
N LEU A 34 -2.87 -5.84 32.11
CA LEU A 34 -2.10 -6.60 33.10
C LEU A 34 -2.23 -6.01 34.50
N ILE A 35 -2.21 -4.68 34.63
CA ILE A 35 -2.43 -4.03 35.93
C ILE A 35 -3.80 -4.38 36.50
N VAL A 36 -4.85 -4.31 35.67
CA VAL A 36 -6.20 -4.72 36.07
C VAL A 36 -6.24 -6.19 36.46
N TYR A 37 -5.59 -7.06 35.67
CA TYR A 37 -5.50 -8.49 35.95
C TYR A 37 -4.75 -8.78 37.27
N PHE A 38 -3.62 -8.12 37.54
CA PHE A 38 -2.87 -8.27 38.77
C PHE A 38 -3.64 -7.72 39.98
N LEU A 39 -4.44 -6.67 39.81
CA LEU A 39 -5.37 -6.19 40.85
C LEU A 39 -6.42 -7.26 41.18
N VAL A 40 -7.00 -7.92 40.17
CA VAL A 40 -7.94 -9.03 40.39
C VAL A 40 -7.24 -10.18 41.13
N CYS A 41 -6.00 -10.52 40.76
CA CYS A 41 -5.22 -11.55 41.46
C CYS A 41 -4.93 -11.15 42.91
N PHE A 42 -4.59 -9.88 43.17
CA PHE A 42 -4.36 -9.36 44.52
C PHE A 42 -5.59 -9.53 45.42
N LEU A 43 -6.80 -9.27 44.90
CA LEU A 43 -8.05 -9.46 45.64
C LEU A 43 -8.40 -10.94 45.84
N PHE A 44 -7.97 -11.80 44.91
CA PHE A 44 -8.25 -13.24 44.95
C PHE A 44 -7.33 -14.00 45.92
N TYR A 45 -6.05 -13.62 46.02
CA TYR A 45 -5.05 -14.40 46.78
C TYR A 45 -5.38 -14.57 48.27
N PRO A 46 -5.85 -13.54 49.01
CA PRO A 46 -6.25 -13.69 50.42
C PRO A 46 -7.47 -14.60 50.64
N LEU A 47 -8.28 -14.85 49.60
CA LEU A 47 -9.43 -15.76 49.67
C LEU A 47 -9.01 -17.24 49.59
N VAL A 48 -7.78 -17.50 49.14
CA VAL A 48 -7.28 -18.87 48.90
C VAL A 48 -6.05 -19.20 49.75
N ASN A 49 -5.39 -18.20 50.34
CA ASN A 49 -4.20 -18.36 51.16
C ASN A 49 -4.18 -17.32 52.31
N ASN A 50 -3.52 -17.66 53.43
CA ASN A 50 -3.28 -16.76 54.57
C ASN A 50 -1.77 -16.51 54.72
N GLY A 51 -1.12 -15.89 53.72
CA GLY A 51 0.33 -15.97 53.55
C GLY A 51 1.03 -14.67 53.11
N VAL A 52 2.33 -14.58 53.40
CA VAL A 52 3.22 -13.43 53.13
C VAL A 52 3.28 -13.02 51.64
N TRP A 53 2.95 -13.91 50.71
CA TRP A 53 3.07 -13.70 49.26
C TRP A 53 1.82 -13.08 48.60
N GLU A 54 0.81 -12.68 49.38
CA GLU A 54 -0.37 -11.94 48.91
C GLU A 54 -0.02 -10.61 48.23
N TRP A 55 1.12 -10.01 48.59
CA TRP A 55 1.57 -8.72 48.06
C TRP A 55 2.28 -8.81 46.72
N LEU A 56 2.63 -10.01 46.24
CA LEU A 56 3.38 -10.19 44.99
C LEU A 56 2.70 -9.55 43.77
N PRO A 57 1.37 -9.64 43.57
CA PRO A 57 0.71 -8.97 42.46
C PRO A 57 0.92 -7.44 42.45
N LEU A 58 1.10 -6.80 43.61
CA LEU A 58 1.43 -5.36 43.67
C LEU A 58 2.80 -5.05 43.07
N ALA A 59 3.79 -5.93 43.25
CA ALA A 59 5.10 -5.77 42.63
C ALA A 59 5.00 -5.86 41.09
N PHE A 60 4.16 -6.77 40.58
CA PHE A 60 3.90 -6.89 39.14
C PHE A 60 3.10 -5.70 38.58
N ILE A 61 2.17 -5.12 39.34
CA ILE A 61 1.53 -3.84 39.01
C ILE A 61 2.57 -2.73 38.87
N GLY A 62 3.48 -2.61 39.84
CA GLY A 62 4.58 -1.65 39.79
C GLY A 62 5.47 -1.84 38.57
N GLY A 63 5.79 -3.10 38.23
CA GLY A 63 6.55 -3.46 37.03
C GLY A 63 5.84 -3.05 35.73
N SER A 64 4.55 -3.35 35.59
CA SER A 64 3.77 -2.95 34.41
C SER A 64 3.59 -1.43 34.31
N ALA A 65 3.42 -0.73 35.44
CA ALA A 65 3.39 0.73 35.49
C ALA A 65 4.73 1.35 35.08
N ALA A 66 5.85 0.79 35.55
CA ALA A 66 7.19 1.18 35.13
C ALA A 66 7.39 0.93 33.62
N GLY A 67 6.86 -0.17 33.08
CA GLY A 67 6.86 -0.46 31.64
C GLY A 67 6.15 0.63 30.82
N MET A 68 4.95 1.04 31.24
CA MET A 68 4.24 2.15 30.59
C MET A 68 5.01 3.47 30.67
N TRP A 69 5.61 3.77 31.82
CA TRP A 69 6.45 4.95 31.98
C TRP A 69 7.69 4.92 31.05
N LEU A 70 8.37 3.77 30.96
CA LEU A 70 9.52 3.56 30.08
C LEU A 70 9.15 3.73 28.60
N ALA A 71 7.99 3.21 28.18
CA ALA A 71 7.50 3.39 26.82
C ALA A 71 7.26 4.85 26.45
N LYS A 72 6.94 5.70 27.44
CA LYS A 72 6.75 7.14 27.23
C LYS A 72 8.07 7.94 27.23
N HIS A 73 9.10 7.49 27.96
CA HIS A 73 10.28 8.31 28.25
C HIS A 73 11.65 7.75 27.80
N ARG A 74 11.84 6.43 27.78
CA ARG A 74 13.16 5.78 27.58
C ARG A 74 13.20 4.82 26.37
N GLY A 75 12.08 4.67 25.67
CA GLY A 75 11.96 3.88 24.45
C GLY A 75 11.28 2.52 24.66
N LEU A 76 10.63 2.05 23.60
CA LEU A 76 9.72 0.91 23.67
C LEU A 76 10.41 -0.44 23.87
N ARG A 77 11.67 -0.60 23.44
CA ARG A 77 12.42 -1.86 23.59
C ARG A 77 12.58 -2.26 25.05
N LEU A 78 12.84 -1.29 25.93
CA LEU A 78 12.94 -1.53 27.37
C LEU A 78 11.58 -1.95 27.96
N ASN A 79 10.48 -1.36 27.50
CA ASN A 79 9.14 -1.81 27.90
C ASN A 79 8.87 -3.24 27.41
N LEU A 80 9.19 -3.57 26.16
CA LEU A 80 8.99 -4.92 25.63
C LEU A 80 9.80 -5.97 26.42
N LEU A 81 11.06 -5.67 26.74
CA LEU A 81 11.90 -6.54 27.57
C LEU A 81 11.34 -6.70 28.98
N LEU A 82 10.90 -5.61 29.61
CA LEU A 82 10.31 -5.64 30.95
C LEU A 82 8.99 -6.41 30.97
N PHE A 83 8.09 -6.14 30.02
CA PHE A 83 6.85 -6.87 29.81
C PHE A 83 7.11 -8.37 29.62
N THR A 84 8.15 -8.69 28.84
CA THR A 84 8.58 -10.07 28.60
C THR A 84 9.03 -10.74 29.89
N ALA A 85 9.96 -10.12 30.62
CA ALA A 85 10.48 -10.64 31.88
C ALA A 85 9.38 -10.81 32.94
N LEU A 86 8.47 -9.83 33.08
CA LEU A 86 7.32 -9.90 33.98
C LEU A 86 6.39 -11.05 33.60
N SER A 87 6.09 -11.24 32.32
CA SER A 87 5.21 -12.33 31.88
C SER A 87 5.80 -13.71 32.18
N PHE A 88 7.09 -13.93 31.88
CA PHE A 88 7.78 -15.18 32.22
C PHE A 88 7.82 -15.42 33.73
N GLY A 89 8.18 -14.40 34.51
CA GLY A 89 8.25 -14.49 35.97
C GLY A 89 6.90 -14.78 36.60
N TRP A 90 5.83 -14.12 36.12
CA TRP A 90 4.47 -14.32 36.61
C TRP A 90 3.98 -15.75 36.38
N VAL A 91 4.17 -16.27 35.16
CA VAL A 91 3.76 -17.62 34.80
C VAL A 91 4.56 -18.67 35.58
N ALA A 92 5.88 -18.50 35.69
CA ALA A 92 6.74 -19.41 36.46
C ALA A 92 6.31 -19.48 37.92
N TRP A 93 6.09 -18.32 38.55
CA TRP A 93 5.66 -18.23 39.94
C TRP A 93 4.30 -18.88 40.15
N ASN A 94 3.32 -18.60 39.30
CA ASN A 94 1.98 -19.16 39.44
C ASN A 94 1.95 -20.68 39.27
N VAL A 95 2.71 -21.22 38.31
CA VAL A 95 2.81 -22.67 38.14
C VAL A 95 3.52 -23.32 39.32
N TYR A 96 4.53 -22.66 39.93
CA TYR A 96 5.14 -23.14 41.17
C TYR A 96 4.17 -23.10 42.36
N ALA A 97 3.48 -21.98 42.54
CA ALA A 97 2.64 -21.72 43.70
C ALA A 97 1.35 -22.54 43.69
N PHE A 98 0.64 -22.55 42.55
CA PHE A 98 -0.72 -23.10 42.42
C PHE A 98 -0.81 -24.28 41.44
N GLY A 99 0.29 -24.63 40.78
CA GLY A 99 0.32 -25.72 39.81
C GLY A 99 -0.11 -25.33 38.39
N TRP A 100 0.01 -26.30 37.49
CA TRP A 100 -0.30 -26.14 36.06
C TRP A 100 -1.79 -25.88 35.78
N SER A 101 -2.67 -26.38 36.65
CA SER A 101 -4.13 -26.20 36.54
C SER A 101 -4.58 -24.76 36.77
N SER A 102 -3.70 -23.87 37.24
CA SER A 102 -3.99 -22.45 37.42
C SER A 102 -4.37 -21.73 36.12
N GLY A 103 -3.93 -22.22 34.95
CA GLY A 103 -4.25 -21.63 33.66
C GLY A 103 -3.44 -20.39 33.30
N THR A 104 -2.43 -20.02 34.09
CA THR A 104 -1.57 -18.85 33.82
C THR A 104 -0.65 -19.03 32.60
N GLN A 105 -0.36 -20.26 32.19
CA GLN A 105 0.46 -20.58 31.02
C GLN A 105 -0.07 -20.02 29.69
N HIS A 106 -1.37 -19.67 29.60
CA HIS A 106 -1.95 -19.06 28.40
C HIS A 106 -1.30 -17.72 28.07
N PHE A 107 -0.84 -16.96 29.07
CA PHE A 107 -0.17 -15.67 28.86
C PHE A 107 1.14 -15.79 28.05
N LEU A 108 1.81 -16.96 28.04
CA LEU A 108 2.97 -17.19 27.17
C LEU A 108 2.60 -17.10 25.67
N THR A 109 1.39 -17.50 25.31
CA THR A 109 0.90 -17.40 23.92
C THR A 109 0.65 -15.95 23.52
N LEU A 110 0.28 -15.07 24.46
CA LEU A 110 0.13 -13.63 24.20
C LEU A 110 1.49 -13.00 23.78
N MET A 111 2.59 -13.49 24.34
CA MET A 111 3.94 -13.01 24.00
C MET A 111 4.31 -13.32 22.55
N LEU A 112 3.85 -14.46 22.02
CA LEU A 112 4.06 -14.82 20.61
C LEU A 112 3.43 -13.78 19.68
N VAL A 113 2.23 -13.29 20.01
CA VAL A 113 1.56 -12.26 19.20
C VAL A 113 2.41 -11.01 19.09
N PHE A 114 3.04 -10.55 20.18
CA PHE A 114 3.95 -9.41 20.12
C PHE A 114 5.21 -9.69 19.28
N ILE A 115 5.80 -10.88 19.39
CA ILE A 115 7.00 -11.24 18.62
C ILE A 115 6.70 -11.30 17.11
N PHE A 116 5.59 -11.90 16.72
CA PHE A 116 5.27 -12.08 15.30
C PHE A 116 4.84 -10.78 14.61
N PHE A 117 4.15 -9.90 15.33
CA PHE A 117 3.72 -8.59 14.83
C PHE A 117 4.77 -7.48 14.97
N ASP A 118 5.93 -7.76 15.58
CA ASP A 118 7.07 -6.85 15.55
C ASP A 118 7.65 -6.79 14.12
N ILE A 119 7.58 -5.64 13.46
CA ILE A 119 8.04 -5.49 12.06
C ILE A 119 9.58 -5.43 11.96
N TYR A 120 10.29 -5.14 13.06
CA TYR A 120 11.74 -4.87 13.01
C TYR A 120 12.59 -6.11 13.17
N GLU A 121 12.04 -7.17 13.78
CA GLU A 121 12.81 -8.38 13.97
C GLU A 121 12.76 -9.25 12.72
N SER A 122 13.94 -9.75 12.36
CA SER A 122 14.05 -10.64 11.23
C SER A 122 13.29 -11.94 11.50
N PRO A 123 12.72 -12.57 10.45
CA PRO A 123 12.01 -13.84 10.59
C PRO A 123 12.79 -14.95 11.34
N PRO A 124 14.12 -15.11 11.18
CA PRO A 124 14.92 -16.00 12.03
C PRO A 124 14.87 -15.67 13.53
N VAL A 125 14.95 -14.39 13.90
CA VAL A 125 14.92 -13.97 15.31
C VAL A 125 13.56 -14.31 15.93
N LYS A 126 12.46 -14.06 15.19
CA LYS A 126 11.12 -14.46 15.62
C LYS A 126 11.00 -15.96 15.85
N LEU A 127 11.57 -16.77 14.97
CA LEU A 127 11.59 -18.22 15.11
C LEU A 127 12.37 -18.67 16.36
N VAL A 128 13.54 -18.08 16.62
CA VAL A 128 14.32 -18.35 17.83
C VAL A 128 13.50 -17.99 19.08
N CYS A 129 12.90 -16.81 19.14
CA CYS A 129 12.06 -16.40 20.27
C CYS A 129 10.85 -17.33 20.47
N PHE A 130 10.21 -17.77 19.37
CA PHE A 130 9.15 -18.78 19.41
C PHE A 130 9.63 -20.09 20.03
N LEU A 131 10.78 -20.61 19.59
CA LEU A 131 11.36 -21.85 20.12
C LEU A 131 11.71 -21.72 21.61
N VAL A 132 12.20 -20.56 22.05
CA VAL A 132 12.48 -20.27 23.47
C VAL A 132 11.20 -20.30 24.29
N ILE A 133 10.12 -19.63 23.86
CA ILE A 133 8.84 -19.64 24.56
C ILE A 133 8.23 -21.05 24.59
N LEU A 134 8.29 -21.78 23.48
CA LEU A 134 7.82 -23.15 23.38
C LEU A 134 8.61 -24.08 24.31
N GLY A 135 9.93 -24.00 24.28
CA GLY A 135 10.82 -24.78 25.15
C GLY A 135 10.56 -24.49 26.63
N PHE A 136 10.42 -23.22 27.00
CA PHE A 136 10.07 -22.81 28.36
C PHE A 136 8.70 -23.38 28.79
N ARG A 137 7.69 -23.32 27.92
CA ARG A 137 6.36 -23.88 28.19
C ARG A 137 6.42 -25.38 28.43
N VAL A 138 7.13 -26.13 27.58
CA VAL A 138 7.27 -27.59 27.70
C VAL A 138 8.05 -27.96 28.96
N TRP A 139 9.15 -27.25 29.24
CA TRP A 139 9.94 -27.44 30.46
C TRP A 139 9.09 -27.20 31.72
N LEU A 140 8.33 -26.11 31.76
CA LEU A 140 7.49 -25.76 32.89
C LEU A 140 6.37 -26.79 33.11
N PHE A 141 5.79 -27.31 32.03
CA PHE A 141 4.82 -28.41 32.11
C PHE A 141 5.45 -29.66 32.72
N SER A 142 6.57 -30.14 32.18
CA SER A 142 7.25 -31.32 32.69
C SER A 142 7.67 -31.15 34.15
N TRP A 143 8.15 -29.97 34.52
CA TRP A 143 8.52 -29.65 35.90
C TRP A 143 7.31 -29.68 36.85
N SER A 144 6.15 -29.18 36.40
CA SER A 144 4.91 -29.18 37.19
C SER A 144 4.34 -30.58 37.44
N GLN A 145 4.65 -31.58 36.60
CA GLN A 145 4.23 -32.96 36.83
C GLN A 145 5.06 -33.66 37.91
N SER A 146 6.32 -33.26 38.05
CA SER A 146 7.27 -33.87 38.98
C SER A 146 7.24 -33.26 40.39
N ARG A 147 6.43 -32.23 40.63
CA ARG A 147 6.34 -31.51 41.91
C ARG A 147 4.90 -31.19 42.27
N THR A 148 4.57 -31.27 43.55
CA THR A 148 3.30 -30.77 44.07
C THR A 148 3.35 -29.25 44.19
N ALA A 149 2.22 -28.58 43.92
CA ALA A 149 2.08 -27.15 44.11
C ALA A 149 2.35 -26.76 45.57
N LEU A 150 2.92 -25.56 45.78
CA LEU A 150 3.19 -25.05 47.12
C LEU A 150 1.91 -24.84 47.94
N TYR A 151 0.84 -24.40 47.28
CA TYR A 151 -0.47 -24.18 47.87
C TYR A 151 -1.51 -25.07 47.18
N SER A 152 -2.16 -25.93 47.96
CA SER A 152 -3.29 -26.72 47.49
C SER A 152 -4.57 -25.89 47.52
N MET A 153 -5.13 -25.63 46.34
CA MET A 153 -6.44 -24.99 46.21
C MET A 153 -7.55 -26.03 46.27
N THR A 154 -8.72 -25.65 46.80
CA THR A 154 -9.94 -26.44 46.60
C THR A 154 -10.28 -26.48 45.10
N VAL A 155 -10.98 -27.53 44.66
CA VAL A 155 -11.37 -27.68 43.26
C VAL A 155 -12.14 -26.45 42.77
N SER A 156 -13.09 -25.94 43.58
CA SER A 156 -13.86 -24.73 43.26
C SER A 156 -13.00 -23.48 43.12
N ALA A 157 -12.05 -23.25 44.03
CA ALA A 157 -11.15 -22.11 43.96
C ALA A 157 -10.23 -22.18 42.73
N ASN A 158 -9.67 -23.35 42.41
CA ASN A 158 -8.85 -23.53 41.21
C ASN A 158 -9.67 -23.31 39.93
N THR A 159 -10.92 -23.82 39.86
CA THR A 159 -11.80 -23.58 38.72
C THR A 159 -12.07 -22.09 38.53
N VAL A 160 -12.43 -21.37 39.59
CA VAL A 160 -12.65 -19.90 39.51
C VAL A 160 -11.39 -19.18 39.04
N TYR A 161 -10.23 -19.51 39.61
CA TYR A 161 -8.96 -18.88 39.24
C TYR A 161 -8.61 -19.13 37.77
N GLN A 162 -8.74 -20.39 37.32
CA GLN A 162 -8.50 -20.77 35.93
C GLN A 162 -9.46 -20.05 34.98
N THR A 163 -10.73 -19.90 35.35
CA THR A 163 -11.72 -19.13 34.57
C THR A 163 -11.29 -17.67 34.45
N VAL A 164 -10.90 -17.01 35.55
CA VAL A 164 -10.41 -15.63 35.53
C VAL A 164 -9.18 -15.48 34.64
N ASN A 165 -8.20 -16.38 34.76
CA ASN A 165 -6.99 -16.37 33.94
C ASN A 165 -7.29 -16.56 32.45
N THR A 166 -8.20 -17.49 32.13
CA THR A 166 -8.60 -17.78 30.75
C THR A 166 -9.32 -16.59 30.13
N VAL A 167 -10.30 -16.02 30.84
CA VAL A 167 -11.03 -14.82 30.40
C VAL A 167 -10.08 -13.63 30.22
N GLY A 168 -9.18 -13.40 31.19
CA GLY A 168 -8.17 -12.34 31.11
C GLY A 168 -7.26 -12.49 29.89
N PHE A 169 -6.77 -13.70 29.63
CA PHE A 169 -5.98 -14.00 28.43
C PHE A 169 -6.75 -13.72 27.14
N PHE A 170 -7.98 -14.21 27.00
CA PHE A 170 -8.78 -13.99 25.79
C PHE A 170 -9.11 -12.51 25.56
N LEU A 171 -9.40 -11.75 26.62
CA LEU A 171 -9.63 -10.31 26.53
C LEU A 171 -8.38 -9.56 26.07
N MET A 172 -7.21 -9.89 26.62
CA MET A 172 -5.94 -9.30 26.18
C MET A 172 -5.61 -9.65 24.74
N LEU A 173 -5.77 -10.93 24.35
CA LEU A 173 -5.56 -11.40 22.99
C LEU A 173 -6.48 -10.66 22.01
N ALA A 174 -7.76 -10.49 22.37
CA ALA A 174 -8.71 -9.73 21.58
C ALA A 174 -8.32 -8.25 21.45
N CYS A 175 -7.90 -7.56 22.53
CA CYS A 175 -7.40 -6.16 22.43
C CYS A 175 -6.26 -6.06 21.43
N VAL A 176 -5.25 -6.93 21.55
CA VAL A 176 -4.05 -6.90 20.69
C VAL A 176 -4.41 -7.17 19.24
N CYS A 177 -5.20 -8.22 18.97
CA CYS A 177 -5.61 -8.57 17.61
C CYS A 177 -6.44 -7.45 16.97
N LEU A 178 -7.35 -6.79 17.70
CA LEU A 178 -8.14 -5.67 17.19
C LEU A 178 -7.26 -4.45 16.86
N ILE A 179 -6.31 -4.10 17.73
CA ILE A 179 -5.37 -3.00 17.48
C ILE A 179 -4.50 -3.28 16.25
N PHE A 180 -4.02 -4.51 16.09
CA PHE A 180 -3.22 -4.87 14.92
C PHE A 180 -4.05 -4.93 13.64
N SER A 181 -5.25 -5.52 13.70
CA SER A 181 -6.17 -5.58 12.54
C SER A 181 -6.52 -4.18 12.03
N THR A 182 -6.95 -3.30 12.93
CA THR A 182 -7.32 -1.91 12.55
C THR A 182 -6.13 -1.15 11.97
N SER A 183 -4.94 -1.30 12.56
CA SER A 183 -3.76 -0.63 12.04
C SER A 183 -3.33 -1.12 10.65
N ILE A 184 -3.47 -2.42 10.39
CA ILE A 184 -3.16 -2.99 9.06
C ILE A 184 -4.13 -2.44 8.03
N GLN A 185 -5.43 -2.41 8.34
CA GLN A 185 -6.47 -1.87 7.47
C GLN A 185 -6.25 -0.38 7.16
N ASP A 186 -5.89 0.43 8.16
CA ASP A 186 -5.60 1.84 7.96
C ASP A 186 -4.40 2.07 7.04
N THR A 187 -3.33 1.27 7.21
CA THR A 187 -2.13 1.36 6.38
C THR A 187 -2.45 1.00 4.93
N GLU A 188 -3.20 -0.08 4.71
CA GLU A 188 -3.63 -0.50 3.38
C GLU A 188 -4.51 0.54 2.70
N ARG A 189 -5.44 1.15 3.45
CA ARG A 189 -6.30 2.23 2.95
C ARG A 189 -5.48 3.46 2.53
N GLN A 190 -4.53 3.88 3.34
CA GLN A 190 -3.65 5.01 3.01
C GLN A 190 -2.82 4.74 1.76
N LEU A 191 -2.28 3.53 1.62
CA LEU A 191 -1.55 3.12 0.43
C LEU A 191 -2.43 3.18 -0.82
N ARG A 192 -3.65 2.65 -0.76
CA ARG A 192 -4.62 2.71 -1.87
C ARG A 192 -4.94 4.15 -2.27
N LEU A 193 -5.22 5.03 -1.30
CA LEU A 193 -5.54 6.43 -1.57
C LEU A 193 -4.35 7.19 -2.19
N ARG A 194 -3.13 6.93 -1.71
CA ARG A 194 -1.91 7.51 -2.29
C ARG A 194 -1.71 7.05 -3.73
N ASN A 195 -1.86 5.75 -4.00
CA ASN A 195 -1.78 5.21 -5.35
C ASN A 195 -2.83 5.83 -6.27
N GLN A 196 -4.09 5.89 -5.85
CA GLN A 196 -5.14 6.57 -6.64
C GLN A 196 -4.81 8.04 -6.89
N THR A 197 -4.25 8.74 -5.91
CA THR A 197 -3.82 10.13 -6.08
C THR A 197 -2.66 10.25 -7.06
N LEU A 198 -1.69 9.33 -7.02
CA LEU A 198 -0.58 9.30 -7.98
C LEU A 198 -1.10 9.00 -9.39
N TYR A 199 -2.00 8.03 -9.55
CA TYR A 199 -2.69 7.77 -10.82
C TYR A 199 -3.48 9.00 -11.31
N LYS A 200 -4.13 9.73 -10.39
CA LYS A 200 -4.80 11.00 -10.69
C LYS A 200 -3.88 12.21 -10.85
N LYS A 201 -2.57 12.10 -10.60
CA LYS A 201 -1.60 13.18 -10.79
C LYS A 201 -0.60 12.88 -11.90
N ALA A 202 -0.61 11.68 -12.46
CA ALA A 202 0.03 11.42 -13.73
C ALA A 202 -0.74 12.19 -14.79
N GLU A 203 -0.27 13.39 -15.13
CA GLU A 203 -0.79 14.23 -16.21
C GLU A 203 -0.05 13.96 -17.52
N THR A 204 1.12 13.31 -17.47
CA THR A 204 1.96 13.04 -18.63
C THR A 204 2.11 11.55 -18.92
N ASP A 205 2.36 11.22 -20.18
CA ASP A 205 2.80 9.91 -20.63
C ASP A 205 4.31 9.74 -20.33
N PRO A 206 4.73 8.65 -19.66
CA PRO A 206 6.12 8.47 -19.25
C PRO A 206 7.10 8.24 -20.40
N LEU A 207 6.64 7.79 -21.58
CA LEU A 207 7.51 7.54 -22.72
C LEU A 207 7.73 8.82 -23.54
N THR A 208 6.66 9.53 -23.88
CA THR A 208 6.73 10.70 -24.76
C THR A 208 6.91 12.01 -23.98
N GLY A 209 6.57 12.04 -22.69
CA GLY A 209 6.54 13.26 -21.88
C GLY A 209 5.38 14.20 -22.21
N LEU A 210 4.55 13.87 -23.20
CA LEU A 210 3.35 14.64 -23.53
C LEU A 210 2.30 14.54 -22.42
N PRO A 211 1.37 15.49 -22.34
CA PRO A 211 0.12 15.27 -21.62
C PRO A 211 -0.53 13.94 -22.03
N ASN A 212 -1.22 13.27 -21.11
CA ASN A 212 -2.02 12.10 -21.43
C ASN A 212 -3.47 12.49 -21.77
N ARG A 213 -4.25 11.51 -22.23
CA ARG A 213 -5.68 11.66 -22.53
C ARG A 213 -6.46 12.44 -21.46
N ARG A 214 -6.21 12.17 -20.17
CA ARG A 214 -6.95 12.82 -19.08
C ARG A 214 -6.58 14.30 -18.94
N ALA A 215 -5.29 14.63 -18.98
CA ALA A 215 -4.85 16.03 -18.95
C ALA A 215 -5.37 16.84 -20.13
N MET A 216 -5.48 16.23 -21.32
CA MET A 216 -6.07 16.87 -22.50
C MET A 216 -7.57 17.15 -22.34
N ILE A 217 -8.35 16.17 -21.85
CA ILE A 217 -9.78 16.36 -21.59
C ILE A 217 -10.00 17.50 -20.60
N GLU A 218 -9.25 17.51 -19.50
CA GLU A 218 -9.32 18.58 -18.49
C GLU A 218 -8.97 19.96 -19.09
N MET A 219 -7.98 20.04 -19.99
CA MET A 219 -7.62 21.28 -20.70
C MET A 219 -8.74 21.76 -21.64
N ILE A 220 -9.34 20.86 -22.41
CA ILE A 220 -10.44 21.21 -23.33
C ILE A 220 -11.67 21.67 -22.55
N ASP A 221 -12.05 20.96 -21.48
CA ASP A 221 -13.19 21.34 -20.64
C ASP A 221 -12.99 22.70 -19.98
N GLN A 222 -11.79 22.99 -19.47
CA GLN A 222 -11.45 24.30 -18.93
C GLN A 222 -11.56 25.39 -20.01
N TYR A 223 -11.09 25.13 -21.23
CA TYR A 223 -11.22 26.06 -22.34
C TYR A 223 -12.68 26.34 -22.71
N ARG A 224 -13.51 25.29 -22.81
CA ARG A 224 -14.96 25.41 -23.10
C ARG A 224 -15.68 26.27 -22.07
N GLN A 225 -15.35 26.11 -20.79
CA GLN A 225 -15.95 26.88 -19.70
C GLN A 225 -15.53 28.34 -19.72
N THR A 226 -14.27 28.62 -20.07
CA THR A 226 -13.71 29.97 -20.07
C THR A 226 -13.97 30.75 -21.36
N ASN A 227 -14.18 30.05 -22.47
CA ASN A 227 -14.37 30.62 -23.81
C ASN A 227 -15.61 30.00 -24.50
N PRO A 228 -16.82 30.14 -23.96
CA PRO A 228 -18.01 29.41 -24.41
C PRO A 228 -18.42 29.71 -25.86
N GLU A 229 -18.06 30.88 -26.39
CA GLU A 229 -18.37 31.29 -27.78
C GLU A 229 -17.16 31.23 -28.72
N SER A 230 -15.99 30.79 -28.25
CA SER A 230 -14.80 30.71 -29.10
C SER A 230 -14.75 29.38 -29.85
N PRO A 231 -14.58 29.38 -31.18
CA PRO A 231 -14.44 28.14 -31.93
C PRO A 231 -13.16 27.43 -31.50
N PHE A 232 -13.21 26.12 -31.49
CA PHE A 232 -12.02 25.29 -31.38
C PHE A 232 -12.25 24.01 -32.15
N SER A 233 -11.15 23.39 -32.57
CA SER A 233 -11.18 22.10 -33.23
C SER A 233 -10.35 21.10 -32.46
N ILE A 234 -10.72 19.84 -32.59
CA ILE A 234 -9.94 18.71 -32.11
C ILE A 234 -9.54 17.85 -33.29
N ALA A 235 -8.40 17.18 -33.17
CA ALA A 235 -7.99 16.19 -34.14
C ALA A 235 -7.48 14.93 -33.45
N ILE A 236 -7.88 13.77 -33.95
CA ILE A 236 -7.35 12.48 -33.49
C ILE A 236 -6.53 11.89 -34.63
N ALA A 237 -5.32 11.51 -34.31
CA ALA A 237 -4.36 10.97 -35.25
C ALA A 237 -3.86 9.60 -34.81
N ASP A 238 -3.53 8.77 -35.78
CA ASP A 238 -2.99 7.44 -35.56
C ASP A 238 -1.90 7.15 -36.59
N LEU A 239 -0.83 6.51 -36.11
CA LEU A 239 0.34 6.19 -36.90
C LEU A 239 0.07 5.00 -37.82
N ASP A 240 0.17 5.25 -39.12
CA ASP A 240 -0.14 4.25 -40.13
C ASP A 240 0.84 3.08 -40.07
N PHE A 241 0.29 1.88 -39.93
CA PHE A 241 1.04 0.63 -39.88
C PHE A 241 2.09 0.57 -38.76
N PHE A 242 1.91 1.27 -37.64
CA PHE A 242 2.87 1.25 -36.52
C PHE A 242 3.15 -0.16 -35.97
N LYS A 243 2.14 -1.04 -35.93
CA LYS A 243 2.36 -2.46 -35.63
C LYS A 243 3.42 -3.10 -36.53
N LYS A 244 3.45 -2.78 -37.83
CA LYS A 244 4.46 -3.30 -38.77
C LYS A 244 5.86 -2.80 -38.41
N VAL A 245 5.99 -1.57 -37.91
CA VAL A 245 7.28 -1.04 -37.40
C VAL A 245 7.74 -1.87 -36.20
N ASN A 246 6.86 -2.13 -35.23
CA ASN A 246 7.18 -2.98 -34.08
C ASN A 246 7.55 -4.42 -34.49
N ASP A 247 6.78 -5.00 -35.41
CA ASP A 247 6.99 -6.38 -35.86
C ASP A 247 8.28 -6.51 -36.69
N THR A 248 8.71 -5.45 -37.40
CA THR A 248 9.90 -5.48 -38.27
C THR A 248 11.18 -5.09 -37.53
N TYR A 249 11.13 -4.07 -36.66
CA TYR A 249 12.30 -3.45 -36.04
C TYR A 249 12.33 -3.59 -34.52
N GLY A 250 11.31 -4.22 -33.92
CA GLY A 250 11.18 -4.43 -32.48
C GLY A 250 10.58 -3.24 -31.72
N HIS A 251 10.10 -3.52 -30.50
CA HIS A 251 9.43 -2.52 -29.66
C HIS A 251 10.29 -1.29 -29.32
N ASN A 252 11.61 -1.46 -29.17
CA ASN A 252 12.52 -0.33 -28.90
C ASN A 252 12.51 0.68 -30.06
N CYS A 253 12.40 0.21 -31.30
CA CYS A 253 12.30 1.08 -32.48
C CYS A 253 10.94 1.78 -32.54
N GLY A 254 9.86 1.10 -32.13
CA GLY A 254 8.54 1.72 -31.97
C GLY A 254 8.54 2.83 -30.93
N ASP A 255 9.12 2.59 -29.76
CA ASP A 255 9.26 3.59 -28.70
C ASP A 255 10.08 4.80 -29.17
N TYR A 256 11.19 4.56 -29.86
CA TYR A 256 11.99 5.60 -30.49
C TYR A 256 11.17 6.42 -31.50
N THR A 257 10.38 5.76 -32.34
CA THR A 257 9.51 6.39 -33.34
C THR A 257 8.50 7.33 -32.67
N LEU A 258 7.86 6.89 -31.58
CA LEU A 258 6.90 7.69 -30.82
C LEU A 258 7.54 8.93 -30.20
N VAL A 259 8.75 8.79 -29.65
CA VAL A 259 9.53 9.93 -29.10
C VAL A 259 9.86 10.92 -30.21
N LYS A 260 10.31 10.45 -31.37
CA LYS A 260 10.68 11.32 -32.50
C LYS A 260 9.49 12.06 -33.11
N LEU A 261 8.35 11.39 -33.24
CA LEU A 261 7.12 12.05 -33.66
C LEU A 261 6.64 13.07 -32.63
N THR A 262 6.79 12.78 -31.35
CA THR A 262 6.49 13.75 -30.29
C THR A 262 7.33 15.01 -30.41
N GLU A 263 8.65 14.88 -30.61
CA GLU A 263 9.54 16.02 -30.86
C GLU A 263 9.05 16.86 -32.06
N LEU A 264 8.71 16.19 -33.17
CA LEU A 264 8.16 16.84 -34.37
C LEU A 264 6.84 17.56 -34.08
N PHE A 265 5.92 16.93 -33.35
CA PHE A 265 4.60 17.49 -33.05
C PHE A 265 4.71 18.74 -32.17
N VAL A 266 5.60 18.73 -31.18
CA VAL A 266 5.83 19.87 -30.29
C VAL A 266 6.50 21.02 -31.04
N GLN A 267 7.46 20.73 -31.93
CA GLN A 267 8.11 21.75 -32.76
C GLN A 267 7.12 22.36 -33.76
N HIS A 268 6.34 21.52 -34.45
CA HIS A 268 5.34 21.94 -35.42
C HIS A 268 4.19 22.72 -34.78
N ALA A 269 3.86 22.42 -33.52
CA ALA A 269 2.78 23.10 -32.80
C ALA A 269 2.94 24.61 -32.85
N ASN A 270 4.14 25.15 -32.58
CA ASN A 270 4.47 26.58 -32.67
C ASN A 270 3.38 27.53 -32.09
N GLY A 271 2.69 27.10 -31.02
CA GLY A 271 1.59 27.83 -30.38
C GLY A 271 0.20 27.68 -31.05
N HIS A 272 0.08 26.96 -32.17
CA HIS A 272 -1.18 26.70 -32.87
C HIS A 272 -2.07 25.66 -32.18
N TYR A 273 -1.48 24.65 -31.54
CA TYR A 273 -2.23 23.57 -30.89
C TYR A 273 -1.51 22.98 -29.68
N HIS A 274 -2.27 22.27 -28.87
CA HIS A 274 -1.76 21.36 -27.83
C HIS A 274 -1.84 19.93 -28.32
N VAL A 275 -0.90 19.08 -27.91
CA VAL A 275 -0.84 17.67 -28.28
C VAL A 275 -0.75 16.80 -27.04
N CYS A 276 -1.44 15.66 -27.03
CA CYS A 276 -1.35 14.65 -25.99
C CYS A 276 -1.20 13.26 -26.60
N ARG A 277 -0.69 12.32 -25.80
CA ARG A 277 -0.77 10.90 -26.14
C ARG A 277 -2.15 10.37 -25.73
N TRP A 278 -2.94 9.98 -26.73
CA TRP A 278 -4.32 9.56 -26.56
C TRP A 278 -4.41 8.05 -26.26
N GLY A 279 -3.55 7.27 -26.91
CA GLY A 279 -3.49 5.81 -26.82
C GLY A 279 -2.08 5.27 -27.05
N GLY A 280 -1.99 4.00 -27.45
CA GLY A 280 -0.70 3.34 -27.71
C GLY A 280 0.07 3.98 -28.85
N GLU A 281 -0.59 4.18 -29.99
CA GLU A 281 -0.05 4.81 -31.22
C GLU A 281 -0.88 6.02 -31.67
N GLU A 282 -1.79 6.47 -30.81
CA GLU A 282 -2.76 7.52 -31.10
C GLU A 282 -2.39 8.82 -30.37
N PHE A 283 -2.58 9.94 -31.07
CA PHE A 283 -2.36 11.29 -30.56
C PHE A 283 -3.62 12.11 -30.72
N CYS A 284 -3.90 13.00 -29.76
CA CYS A 284 -4.98 13.96 -29.87
C CYS A 284 -4.41 15.36 -29.86
N PHE A 285 -4.95 16.21 -30.73
CA PHE A 285 -4.60 17.61 -30.86
C PHE A 285 -5.80 18.47 -30.47
N PHE A 286 -5.54 19.53 -29.72
CA PHE A 286 -6.51 20.53 -29.36
C PHE A 286 -6.07 21.88 -29.92
N ILE A 287 -6.92 22.48 -30.76
CA ILE A 287 -6.61 23.65 -31.59
C ILE A 287 -7.52 24.80 -31.17
N PRO A 288 -7.16 25.57 -30.13
CA PRO A 288 -8.00 26.62 -29.58
C PRO A 288 -8.14 27.80 -30.54
N GLY A 289 -9.35 28.37 -30.62
CA GLY A 289 -9.62 29.58 -31.40
C GLY A 289 -9.67 29.38 -32.92
N ARG A 290 -9.78 28.12 -33.39
CA ARG A 290 -9.74 27.77 -34.83
C ARG A 290 -10.93 26.93 -35.25
N ASN A 291 -11.50 27.28 -36.40
CA ASN A 291 -12.57 26.52 -37.05
C ASN A 291 -12.02 25.32 -37.83
N LEU A 292 -12.91 24.52 -38.42
CA LEU A 292 -12.57 23.28 -39.13
C LEU A 292 -11.59 23.51 -40.29
N ASP A 293 -11.79 24.56 -41.08
CA ASP A 293 -10.96 24.86 -42.25
C ASP A 293 -9.53 25.23 -41.83
N GLU A 294 -9.39 26.11 -40.84
CA GLU A 294 -8.08 26.52 -40.30
C GLU A 294 -7.36 25.34 -39.65
N ALA A 295 -8.08 24.55 -38.86
CA ALA A 295 -7.56 23.33 -38.24
C ALA A 295 -7.11 22.30 -39.30
N GLY A 296 -7.92 22.13 -40.35
CA GLY A 296 -7.60 21.26 -41.47
C GLY A 296 -6.31 21.65 -42.18
N VAL A 297 -6.05 22.94 -42.39
CA VAL A 297 -4.78 23.42 -42.97
C VAL A 297 -3.59 23.07 -42.09
N ILE A 298 -3.68 23.34 -40.78
CA ILE A 298 -2.60 23.06 -39.82
C ILE A 298 -2.32 21.54 -39.75
N MET A 299 -3.37 20.72 -39.70
CA MET A 299 -3.23 19.27 -39.65
C MET A 299 -2.70 18.68 -40.96
N ASN A 300 -3.02 19.27 -42.11
CA ASN A 300 -2.45 18.84 -43.38
C ASN A 300 -0.95 19.14 -43.45
N ASP A 301 -0.51 20.32 -43.00
CA ASP A 301 0.92 20.65 -42.94
C ASP A 301 1.67 19.69 -42.00
N LEU A 302 1.07 19.37 -40.85
CA LEU A 302 1.59 18.35 -39.94
C LEU A 302 1.72 16.97 -40.62
N CYS A 303 0.69 16.55 -41.36
CA CYS A 303 0.70 15.28 -42.10
C CYS A 303 1.85 15.23 -43.11
N PHE A 304 2.09 16.31 -43.86
CA PHE A 304 3.23 16.42 -44.77
C PHE A 304 4.58 16.42 -44.05
N ALA A 305 4.68 17.07 -42.88
CA ALA A 305 5.89 17.08 -42.08
C ALA A 305 6.26 15.66 -41.59
N VAL A 306 5.26 14.89 -41.16
CA VAL A 306 5.44 13.48 -40.76
C VAL A 306 5.88 12.62 -41.94
N GLU A 307 5.23 12.73 -43.10
CA GLU A 307 5.58 11.96 -44.30
C GLU A 307 7.04 12.22 -44.77
N ARG A 308 7.50 13.45 -44.63
CA ARG A 308 8.88 13.86 -44.98
C ARG A 308 9.91 13.48 -43.93
N MET A 309 9.47 13.13 -42.73
CA MET A 309 10.38 12.69 -41.67
C MET A 309 11.08 11.40 -42.10
N ARG A 310 12.40 11.36 -41.87
CA ARG A 310 13.21 10.16 -42.01
C ARG A 310 13.65 9.72 -40.63
N LEU A 311 13.27 8.51 -40.26
CA LEU A 311 13.61 7.90 -38.98
C LEU A 311 14.81 6.99 -39.22
N SER A 312 15.89 7.24 -38.50
CA SER A 312 17.07 6.39 -38.46
C SER A 312 17.17 5.76 -37.07
N PHE A 313 17.17 4.44 -37.01
CA PHE A 313 17.33 3.66 -35.78
C PHE A 313 18.29 2.51 -36.04
N GLU A 314 19.44 2.53 -35.34
CA GLU A 314 20.58 1.63 -35.60
C GLU A 314 21.05 1.74 -37.06
N GLU A 315 21.00 0.66 -37.84
CA GLU A 315 21.41 0.64 -39.26
C GLU A 315 20.21 0.77 -40.22
N ASN A 316 19.00 0.97 -39.71
CA ASN A 316 17.77 1.04 -40.51
C ASN A 316 17.32 2.48 -40.72
N GLU A 317 16.95 2.82 -41.95
CA GLU A 317 16.21 4.04 -42.28
C GLU A 317 14.82 3.69 -42.83
N PHE A 318 13.81 4.38 -42.30
CA PHE A 318 12.43 4.22 -42.75
C PHE A 318 11.64 5.52 -42.57
N SER A 319 10.42 5.53 -43.09
CA SER A 319 9.46 6.61 -42.92
C SER A 319 8.14 6.05 -42.43
N ILE A 320 7.38 6.87 -41.71
CA ILE A 320 6.04 6.56 -41.25
C ILE A 320 5.10 7.69 -41.66
N THR A 321 3.83 7.37 -41.85
CA THR A 321 2.78 8.35 -42.13
C THR A 321 1.76 8.36 -41.01
N VAL A 322 0.91 9.37 -41.01
CA VAL A 322 -0.16 9.52 -40.03
C VAL A 322 -1.47 9.76 -40.76
N THR A 323 -2.56 9.20 -40.25
CA THR A 323 -3.90 9.58 -40.65
C THR A 323 -4.53 10.41 -39.54
N ILE A 324 -5.26 11.47 -39.89
CA ILE A 324 -5.82 12.43 -38.94
C ILE A 324 -7.30 12.66 -39.26
N GLY A 325 -8.17 12.55 -38.27
CA GLY A 325 -9.56 13.01 -38.33
C GLY A 325 -9.73 14.30 -37.54
N VAL A 326 -10.36 15.32 -38.11
CA VAL A 326 -10.52 16.66 -37.51
C VAL A 326 -11.99 17.00 -37.35
N GLU A 327 -12.38 17.52 -36.19
CA GLU A 327 -13.74 17.95 -35.91
C GLU A 327 -13.75 19.33 -35.24
N GLU A 328 -14.66 20.19 -35.66
CA GLU A 328 -14.89 21.49 -35.03
C GLU A 328 -15.99 21.39 -33.98
N ASN A 329 -15.81 22.09 -32.86
CA ASN A 329 -16.81 22.21 -31.82
C ASN A 329 -18.08 22.91 -32.32
N ASP A 330 -19.21 22.22 -32.20
CA ASP A 330 -20.53 22.71 -32.58
C ASP A 330 -21.24 23.54 -31.48
N PHE A 331 -20.54 23.83 -30.38
CA PHE A 331 -21.02 24.57 -29.20
C PHE A 331 -22.18 23.92 -28.42
N SER A 332 -22.68 22.77 -28.85
CA SER A 332 -23.88 22.15 -28.28
C SER A 332 -23.64 20.73 -27.77
N SER A 333 -22.74 19.99 -28.40
CA SER A 333 -22.49 18.59 -28.12
C SER A 333 -21.56 18.38 -26.92
N PRO A 334 -21.74 17.31 -26.14
CA PRO A 334 -20.76 16.85 -25.16
C PRO A 334 -19.39 16.60 -25.80
N LEU A 335 -18.30 16.78 -25.03
CA LEU A 335 -16.93 16.59 -25.54
C LEU A 335 -16.70 15.17 -26.08
N ASP A 336 -17.31 14.17 -25.44
CA ASP A 336 -17.22 12.77 -25.88
C ASP A 336 -17.82 12.55 -27.27
N GLU A 337 -18.90 13.26 -27.62
CA GLU A 337 -19.51 13.17 -28.96
C GLU A 337 -18.62 13.80 -30.02
N LEU A 338 -17.99 14.94 -29.70
CA LEU A 338 -17.02 15.61 -30.55
C LEU A 338 -15.81 14.71 -30.83
N LEU A 339 -15.24 14.10 -29.77
CA LEU A 339 -14.12 13.15 -29.89
C LEU A 339 -14.49 11.93 -30.74
N ASN A 340 -15.70 11.39 -30.55
CA ASN A 340 -16.18 10.27 -31.37
C ASN A 340 -16.37 10.65 -32.84
N ALA A 341 -16.72 11.89 -33.15
CA ALA A 341 -16.85 12.35 -34.53
C ALA A 341 -15.47 12.50 -35.21
N ALA A 342 -14.47 13.05 -34.51
CA ALA A 342 -13.08 13.07 -34.97
C ALA A 342 -12.52 11.65 -35.18
N ASP A 343 -12.82 10.71 -34.29
CA ASP A 343 -12.40 9.30 -34.41
C ASP A 343 -13.03 8.61 -35.64
N LYS A 344 -14.31 8.87 -35.91
CA LYS A 344 -14.96 8.38 -37.14
C LYS A 344 -14.29 8.91 -38.40
N LYS A 345 -13.89 10.18 -38.41
CA LYS A 345 -13.16 10.78 -39.55
C LYS A 345 -11.77 10.16 -39.71
N LEU A 346 -11.07 9.89 -38.61
CA LEU A 346 -9.81 9.14 -38.61
C LEU A 346 -10.00 7.75 -39.24
N TYR A 347 -11.04 7.03 -38.82
CA TYR A 347 -11.37 5.72 -39.37
C TYR A 347 -11.64 5.77 -40.88
N LEU A 348 -12.45 6.74 -41.34
CA LEU A 348 -12.69 6.98 -42.76
C LEU A 348 -11.38 7.25 -43.52
N GLY A 349 -10.47 8.05 -42.96
CA GLY A 349 -9.16 8.31 -43.56
C GLY A 349 -8.34 7.04 -43.74
N LYS A 350 -8.39 6.13 -42.75
CA LYS A 350 -7.72 4.83 -42.82
C LYS A 350 -8.32 3.94 -43.91
N GLU A 351 -9.64 3.93 -44.07
CA GLU A 351 -10.31 3.17 -45.14
C GLU A 351 -10.01 3.72 -46.54
N GLN A 352 -9.88 5.04 -46.68
CA GLN A 352 -9.65 5.68 -47.97
C GLN A 352 -8.19 5.64 -48.44
N GLY A 353 -7.29 4.99 -47.69
CA GLY A 353 -5.90 4.76 -48.11
C GLY A 353 -4.85 5.43 -47.24
N ARG A 354 -5.20 5.94 -46.05
CA ARG A 354 -4.26 6.48 -45.04
C ARG A 354 -3.50 7.73 -45.51
N ASN A 355 -2.50 8.18 -44.72
CA ASN A 355 -1.64 9.33 -44.98
C ASN A 355 -2.41 10.57 -45.43
N ARG A 356 -3.40 10.97 -44.62
CA ARG A 356 -4.31 12.06 -44.96
C ARG A 356 -5.03 12.65 -43.76
N VAL A 357 -5.59 13.82 -43.99
CA VAL A 357 -6.52 14.48 -43.09
C VAL A 357 -7.95 14.33 -43.63
N VAL A 358 -8.88 13.98 -42.76
CA VAL A 358 -10.33 13.98 -43.02
C VAL A 358 -10.99 15.02 -42.12
N VAL A 359 -11.61 16.02 -42.73
CA VAL A 359 -12.40 17.08 -42.07
C VAL A 359 -13.88 16.82 -42.19
#